data_AF-A0A3M2FWL3-F1
#
_entry.id   AF-A0A3M2FWL3-F1
#
_cell.length_a   1.000
_cell.length_b   1.000
_cell.length_c   1.000
_cell.angle_alpha   90.00
_cell.angle_beta   90.00
_cell.angle_gamma   90.00
#
_symmetry.space_group_name_H-M   'P 1'
#
loop_
_entity.id
_entity.type
_entity.pdbx_description
1 polymer ?
#
loop_
_entity_poly.entity_id
_entity_poly.type
_entity_poly.pdbx_seq_one_letter_code
_entity_poly.pdbx_strand_id
1 'polypeptide(L)'
;RVAYRETLARPVEVEGKHKKQTGGHGQFGVATVRFEPLPRGSGFEFVDEIKGGVIPARFLPAVAAGIEEAMQRGGAHGYPVVDVRAVCVDGKHHSVDSSELAFKMAGSLAFRAAVEAVGTEVLEPISHLTVEVLDAYLGDVLGDLNSRRAQVLGTTPGGAGETTVIEALVPTSEITRYAVDLKAMTGGTGTFDAVHHGYQPLPANLLDRLEPVEA
;
A
#
# COMPACT_ATOMS: atom_id res chain seq x y z
N ARG A 1 -4.70 -10.44 -11.67
CA ARG A 1 -3.57 -9.51 -11.38
C ARG A 1 -3.59 -9.27 -9.87
N VAL A 2 -2.46 -9.47 -9.19
CA VAL A 2 -2.36 -9.30 -7.72
C VAL A 2 -2.22 -7.81 -7.40
N ALA A 3 -2.97 -7.33 -6.41
CA ALA A 3 -3.04 -5.91 -6.08
C ALA A 3 -1.93 -5.50 -5.10
N TYR A 4 -0.66 -5.56 -5.52
CA TYR A 4 0.46 -5.08 -4.69
C TYR A 4 0.31 -3.59 -4.34
N ARG A 5 0.95 -3.19 -3.24
CA ARG A 5 1.04 -1.81 -2.77
C ARG A 5 2.48 -1.46 -2.42
N GLU A 6 2.72 -0.20 -2.13
CA GLU A 6 3.99 0.28 -1.58
C GLU A 6 3.75 1.11 -0.32
N THR A 7 4.80 1.33 0.46
CA THR A 7 4.82 2.25 1.60
C THR A 7 6.20 2.88 1.71
N LEU A 8 6.34 4.00 2.41
CA LEU A 8 7.68 4.61 2.60
C LEU A 8 8.55 3.73 3.50
N ALA A 9 9.83 3.58 3.16
CA ALA A 9 10.72 2.70 3.93
C ALA A 9 11.11 3.28 5.30
N ARG A 10 11.15 4.62 5.42
CA ARG A 10 11.55 5.32 6.66
C ARG A 10 11.04 6.76 6.65
N PRO A 11 10.98 7.43 7.82
CA PRO A 11 10.65 8.84 7.89
C PRO A 11 11.64 9.73 7.13
N VAL A 12 11.14 10.82 6.54
CA VAL A 12 11.94 11.81 5.81
C VAL A 12 11.26 13.17 5.81
N GLU A 13 12.05 14.24 5.85
CA GLU A 13 11.57 15.61 5.64
C GLU A 13 12.13 16.17 4.34
N VAL A 14 11.27 16.67 3.46
CA VAL A 14 11.64 17.14 2.12
C VAL A 14 10.86 18.39 1.71
N GLU A 15 11.45 19.20 0.83
CA GLU A 15 10.80 20.37 0.22
C GLU A 15 10.25 20.02 -1.17
N GLY A 16 8.95 20.24 -1.36
CA GLY A 16 8.32 20.26 -2.67
C GLY A 16 8.16 21.69 -3.17
N LYS A 17 8.83 22.03 -4.26
CA LYS A 17 8.83 23.38 -4.83
C LYS A 17 8.32 23.41 -6.26
N HIS A 18 7.18 24.06 -6.45
CA HIS A 18 6.63 24.35 -7.76
C HIS A 18 6.79 25.84 -8.08
N LYS A 19 7.62 26.15 -9.07
CA LYS A 19 7.79 27.52 -9.59
C LYS A 19 7.76 27.48 -11.11
N LYS A 20 6.73 28.09 -11.71
CA LYS A 20 6.62 28.22 -13.16
C LYS A 20 6.29 29.66 -13.53
N GLN A 21 7.11 30.26 -14.37
CA GLN A 21 6.78 31.52 -15.03
C GLN A 21 6.26 31.17 -16.42
N THR A 22 4.96 31.28 -16.62
CA THR A 22 4.35 31.30 -17.96
C THR A 22 4.21 32.77 -18.38
N GLY A 23 4.00 33.05 -19.67
CA GLY A 23 3.74 34.43 -20.16
C GLY A 23 2.44 35.08 -19.63
N GLY A 24 1.81 34.51 -18.60
CA GLY A 24 0.60 34.99 -17.92
C GLY A 24 0.78 34.96 -16.39
N HIS A 25 -0.27 34.64 -15.62
CA HIS A 25 -0.16 34.50 -14.17
C HIS A 25 0.87 33.42 -13.78
N GLY A 26 1.83 33.78 -12.94
CA GLY A 26 2.86 32.85 -12.46
C GLY A 26 2.25 31.78 -11.57
N GLN A 27 3.02 30.69 -11.37
CA GLN A 27 2.68 29.65 -10.40
C GLN A 27 3.82 29.55 -9.38
N PHE A 28 3.47 29.65 -8.11
CA PHE A 28 4.41 29.53 -7.01
C PHE A 28 3.78 28.79 -5.82
N GLY A 29 4.41 27.71 -5.39
CA GLY A 29 4.06 27.00 -4.16
C GLY A 29 5.27 26.25 -3.64
N VAL A 30 5.53 26.36 -2.34
CA VAL A 30 6.55 25.58 -1.64
C VAL A 30 5.93 24.98 -0.40
N ALA A 31 6.05 23.67 -0.22
CA ALA A 31 5.63 22.96 0.97
C ALA A 31 6.78 22.06 1.46
N THR A 32 7.17 22.23 2.71
CA THR A 32 8.09 21.33 3.40
C THR A 32 7.26 20.35 4.20
N VAL A 33 7.44 19.07 3.92
CA VAL A 33 6.61 18.01 4.47
C VAL A 33 7.50 16.94 5.09
N ARG A 34 7.18 16.59 6.33
CA ARG A 34 7.73 15.43 7.02
C ARG A 34 6.81 14.23 6.77
N PHE A 35 7.32 13.25 6.06
CA PHE A 35 6.64 11.99 5.78
C PHE A 35 7.13 10.91 6.74
N GLU A 36 6.22 10.02 7.15
CA GLU A 36 6.55 8.82 7.89
C GLU A 36 5.62 7.66 7.50
N PRO A 37 6.12 6.42 7.46
CA PRO A 37 5.25 5.26 7.31
C PRO A 37 4.39 5.06 8.55
N LEU A 38 3.15 4.64 8.31
CA LEU A 38 2.18 4.30 9.34
C LEU A 38 2.07 2.78 9.52
N PRO A 39 1.47 2.31 10.64
CA PRO A 39 1.05 0.92 10.77
C PRO A 39 0.17 0.47 9.59
N ARG A 40 0.22 -0.82 9.27
CA ARG A 40 -0.50 -1.37 8.11
C ARG A 40 -2.00 -1.18 8.24
N GLY A 41 -2.63 -0.71 7.16
CA GLY A 41 -4.07 -0.43 7.12
C GLY A 41 -4.46 0.95 7.67
N SER A 42 -3.50 1.81 8.03
CA SER A 42 -3.79 3.18 8.48
C SER A 42 -4.22 4.10 7.32
N GLY A 43 -3.85 3.77 6.08
CA GLY A 43 -4.20 4.59 4.92
C GLY A 43 -3.35 5.87 4.81
N PHE A 44 -3.96 6.99 4.46
CA PHE A 44 -3.28 8.28 4.31
C PHE A 44 -3.74 9.25 5.39
N GLU A 45 -2.78 9.88 6.08
CA GLU A 45 -3.05 10.89 7.09
C GLU A 45 -2.30 12.19 6.74
N PHE A 46 -3.01 13.31 6.73
CA PHE A 46 -2.41 14.63 6.55
C PHE A 46 -2.55 15.47 7.82
N VAL A 47 -1.43 16.03 8.29
CA VAL A 47 -1.37 16.84 9.50
C VAL A 47 -0.84 18.23 9.17
N ASP A 48 -1.51 19.26 9.67
CA ASP A 48 -1.10 20.66 9.57
C ASP A 48 -0.33 21.08 10.83
N GLU A 49 0.97 21.38 10.68
CA GLU A 49 1.81 21.99 11.70
C GLU A 49 2.31 23.40 11.28
N ILE A 50 1.70 24.01 10.27
CA ILE A 50 2.09 25.32 9.75
C ILE A 50 1.90 26.41 10.80
N LYS A 51 2.92 27.25 10.98
CA LYS A 51 2.89 28.42 11.87
C LYS A 51 3.05 29.71 11.09
N GLY A 52 2.50 30.81 11.62
CA GLY A 52 2.71 32.15 11.07
C GLY A 52 2.10 32.41 9.70
N GLY A 53 1.27 31.51 9.16
CA GLY A 53 0.59 31.69 7.88
C GLY A 53 1.50 31.68 6.66
N VAL A 54 2.69 31.05 6.76
CA VAL A 54 3.65 30.93 5.65
C VAL A 54 3.04 30.21 4.43
N ILE A 55 2.10 29.30 4.69
CA ILE A 55 1.10 28.81 3.74
C ILE A 55 -0.28 29.25 4.25
N PRO A 56 -1.06 30.01 3.46
CA PRO A 56 -2.46 30.27 3.78
C PRO A 56 -3.26 28.98 3.96
N ALA A 57 -4.00 28.84 5.06
CA ALA A 57 -4.71 27.59 5.41
C ALA A 57 -5.62 27.03 4.30
N ARG A 58 -6.20 27.90 3.47
CA ARG A 58 -7.01 27.51 2.29
C ARG A 58 -6.25 26.66 1.26
N PHE A 59 -4.92 26.71 1.23
CA PHE A 59 -4.09 25.96 0.28
C PHE A 59 -3.63 24.60 0.83
N LEU A 60 -3.77 24.34 2.13
CA LEU A 60 -3.36 23.06 2.73
C LEU A 60 -4.11 21.85 2.16
N PRO A 61 -5.45 21.91 1.92
CA PRO A 61 -6.15 20.82 1.25
C PRO A 61 -5.58 20.50 -0.14
N ALA A 62 -5.07 21.51 -0.85
CA ALA A 62 -4.46 21.31 -2.16
C ALA A 62 -3.11 20.59 -2.03
N VAL A 63 -2.29 20.90 -1.03
CA VAL A 63 -1.05 20.16 -0.72
C VAL A 63 -1.37 18.68 -0.45
N ALA A 64 -2.34 18.41 0.43
CA ALA A 64 -2.77 17.06 0.77
C ALA A 64 -3.23 16.28 -0.47
N ALA A 65 -4.11 16.87 -1.29
CA ALA A 65 -4.58 16.26 -2.53
C ALA A 65 -3.44 15.99 -3.53
N GLY A 66 -2.44 16.88 -3.59
CA GLY A 66 -1.26 16.70 -4.42
C GLY A 66 -0.40 15.51 -4.01
N ILE A 67 -0.25 15.30 -2.70
CA ILE A 67 0.44 14.16 -2.11
C ILE A 67 -0.34 12.88 -2.41
N GLU A 68 -1.63 12.85 -2.11
CA GLU A 68 -2.48 11.66 -2.28
C GLU A 68 -2.54 11.21 -3.76
N GLU A 69 -2.68 12.13 -4.71
CA GLU A 69 -2.61 11.79 -6.14
C GLU A 69 -1.24 11.26 -6.55
N ALA A 70 -0.15 11.77 -5.95
CA ALA A 70 1.19 11.27 -6.23
C ALA A 70 1.37 9.85 -5.67
N MET A 71 0.83 9.56 -4.48
CA MET A 71 0.80 8.22 -3.89
C MET A 71 0.07 7.21 -4.78
N GLN A 72 -1.03 7.61 -5.43
CA GLN A 72 -1.79 6.74 -6.33
C GLN A 72 -1.02 6.39 -7.63
N ARG A 73 -0.14 7.27 -8.10
CA ARG A 73 0.71 7.01 -9.27
C ARG A 73 1.84 6.02 -8.98
N GLY A 74 2.14 5.82 -7.70
CA GLY A 74 2.99 4.74 -7.22
C GLY A 74 4.36 5.20 -6.69
N GLY A 75 5.03 4.25 -6.03
CA GLY A 75 6.35 4.46 -5.42
C GLY A 75 7.49 4.14 -6.38
N ALA A 76 8.63 3.70 -5.83
CA ALA A 76 9.79 3.31 -6.64
C ALA A 76 9.52 2.10 -7.56
N HIS A 77 8.50 1.29 -7.24
CA HIS A 77 8.14 0.08 -7.99
C HIS A 77 6.84 0.23 -8.81
N GLY A 78 6.21 1.41 -8.82
CA GLY A 78 5.03 1.72 -9.62
C GLY A 78 3.70 1.19 -9.07
N TYR A 79 3.66 0.71 -7.82
CA TYR A 79 2.42 0.34 -7.14
C TYR A 79 1.91 1.47 -6.24
N PRO A 80 0.58 1.62 -6.07
CA PRO A 80 0.02 2.66 -5.21
C PRO A 80 0.58 2.61 -3.80
N VAL A 81 0.99 3.77 -3.29
CA VAL A 81 1.57 3.93 -1.96
C VAL A 81 0.46 4.11 -0.91
N VAL A 82 0.58 3.41 0.21
CA VAL A 82 -0.36 3.40 1.33
C VAL A 82 0.38 3.48 2.67
N ASP A 83 -0.37 3.70 3.74
CA ASP A 83 0.13 3.76 5.12
C ASP A 83 1.21 4.84 5.28
N VAL A 84 0.86 6.08 4.98
CA VAL A 84 1.77 7.23 5.06
C VAL A 84 1.10 8.38 5.80
N ARG A 85 1.83 8.98 6.74
CA ARG A 85 1.49 10.28 7.31
C ARG A 85 2.33 11.35 6.63
N ALA A 86 1.69 12.45 6.25
CA ALA A 86 2.31 13.65 5.74
C ALA A 86 2.04 14.83 6.67
N VAL A 87 3.07 15.33 7.33
CA VAL A 87 2.99 16.49 8.23
C VAL A 87 3.54 17.71 7.51
N CYS A 88 2.69 18.69 7.18
CA CYS A 88 3.10 19.93 6.56
C CYS A 88 3.67 20.88 7.64
N VAL A 89 4.98 21.09 7.64
CA VAL A 89 5.70 21.77 8.74
C VAL A 89 6.15 23.19 8.39
N ASP A 90 6.37 23.47 7.10
CA ASP A 90 6.76 24.80 6.62
C ASP A 90 6.37 25.00 5.15
N GLY A 91 6.55 26.20 4.63
CA GLY A 91 6.40 26.48 3.21
C GLY A 91 6.57 27.95 2.85
N LYS A 92 6.31 28.27 1.59
CA LYS A 92 6.40 29.63 1.07
C LYS A 92 5.29 29.86 0.06
N HIS A 93 4.65 31.03 0.15
CA HIS A 93 3.69 31.51 -0.82
C HIS A 93 4.13 32.86 -1.42
N HIS A 94 3.53 33.20 -2.55
CA HIS A 94 3.64 34.51 -3.19
C HIS A 94 2.23 35.09 -3.30
N SER A 95 2.07 36.38 -3.01
CA SER A 95 0.74 37.01 -2.91
C SER A 95 -0.06 36.96 -4.22
N VAL A 96 0.64 36.95 -5.36
CA VAL A 96 0.00 37.00 -6.69
C VAL A 96 0.10 35.67 -7.44
N ASP A 97 1.22 34.95 -7.28
CA ASP A 97 1.51 33.75 -8.09
C ASP A 97 1.12 32.44 -7.40
N SER A 98 0.74 32.48 -6.11
CA SER A 98 0.26 31.28 -5.42
C SER A 98 -1.21 31.00 -5.70
N SER A 99 -1.47 29.75 -6.04
CA SER A 99 -2.81 29.21 -6.30
C SER A 99 -2.92 27.80 -5.72
N GLU A 100 -4.14 27.29 -5.62
CA GLU A 100 -4.40 25.90 -5.21
C GLU A 100 -3.65 24.90 -6.10
N LEU A 101 -3.66 25.11 -7.42
CA LEU A 101 -2.93 24.26 -8.36
C LEU A 101 -1.42 24.28 -8.06
N ALA A 102 -0.84 25.43 -7.74
CA ALA A 102 0.59 25.52 -7.43
C ALA A 102 0.95 24.74 -6.16
N PHE A 103 0.12 24.81 -5.12
CA PHE A 103 0.33 24.05 -3.88
C PHE A 103 0.05 22.55 -4.04
N LYS A 104 -0.90 22.18 -4.91
CA LYS A 104 -1.10 20.78 -5.32
C LYS A 104 0.12 20.20 -6.01
N MET A 105 0.74 20.96 -6.92
CA MET A 105 1.99 20.55 -7.56
C MET A 105 3.15 20.50 -6.56
N ALA A 106 3.23 21.45 -5.63
CA ALA A 106 4.23 21.42 -4.56
C ALA A 106 4.10 20.15 -3.69
N GLY A 107 2.90 19.78 -3.27
CA GLY A 107 2.65 18.53 -2.52
C GLY A 107 3.04 17.28 -3.31
N SER A 108 2.68 17.22 -4.59
CA SER A 108 3.06 16.11 -5.48
C SER A 108 4.58 15.99 -5.65
N LEU A 109 5.28 17.12 -5.78
CA LEU A 109 6.75 17.16 -5.87
C LEU A 109 7.40 16.78 -4.54
N ALA A 110 6.84 17.19 -3.39
CA ALA A 110 7.34 16.80 -2.07
C ALA A 110 7.28 15.28 -1.91
N PHE A 111 6.16 14.64 -2.27
CA PHE A 111 6.04 13.19 -2.17
C PHE A 111 7.04 12.46 -3.09
N ARG A 112 7.23 12.92 -4.33
CA ARG A 112 8.25 12.34 -5.23
C ARG A 112 9.66 12.46 -4.66
N ALA A 113 10.00 13.62 -4.11
CA ALA A 113 11.29 13.83 -3.45
C ALA A 113 11.46 12.91 -2.24
N ALA A 114 10.40 12.61 -1.48
CA ALA A 114 10.44 11.64 -0.40
C ALA A 114 10.75 10.22 -0.92
N VAL A 115 10.04 9.77 -1.97
CA VAL A 115 10.29 8.47 -2.60
C VAL A 115 11.72 8.37 -3.14
N GLU A 116 12.25 9.41 -3.78
CA GLU A 116 13.64 9.45 -4.24
C GLU A 116 14.66 9.38 -3.10
N ALA A 117 14.38 10.04 -1.97
CA ALA A 117 15.30 10.14 -0.84
C ALA A 117 15.37 8.87 0.02
N VAL A 118 14.26 8.14 0.15
CA VAL A 118 14.19 6.98 1.06
C VAL A 118 13.70 5.68 0.44
N GLY A 119 13.22 5.72 -0.80
CA GLY A 119 12.62 4.55 -1.45
C GLY A 119 11.32 4.12 -0.79
N THR A 120 10.86 2.95 -1.19
CA THR A 120 9.60 2.35 -0.75
C THR A 120 9.78 0.85 -0.51
N GLU A 121 8.91 0.28 0.32
CA GLU A 121 8.81 -1.18 0.49
C GLU A 121 7.57 -1.68 -0.25
N VAL A 122 7.73 -2.74 -1.05
CA VAL A 122 6.61 -3.41 -1.71
C VAL A 122 5.86 -4.26 -0.70
N LEU A 123 4.54 -4.16 -0.73
CA LEU A 123 3.62 -4.89 0.11
C LEU A 123 2.81 -5.88 -0.72
N GLU A 124 2.80 -7.14 -0.29
CA GLU A 124 1.94 -8.17 -0.85
C GLU A 124 0.60 -8.25 -0.10
N PRO A 125 -0.52 -8.45 -0.84
CA PRO A 125 -1.81 -8.68 -0.21
C PRO A 125 -1.84 -10.07 0.43
N ILE A 126 -2.38 -10.13 1.65
CA ILE A 126 -2.63 -11.34 2.41
C ILE A 126 -4.13 -11.61 2.44
N SER A 127 -4.49 -12.86 2.20
CA SER A 127 -5.84 -13.38 2.33
C SER A 127 -5.97 -14.19 3.61
N HIS A 128 -7.09 -13.99 4.32
CA HIS A 128 -7.57 -14.95 5.29
C HIS A 128 -8.28 -16.07 4.52
N LEU A 129 -7.73 -17.28 4.62
CA LEU A 129 -8.20 -18.47 3.93
C LEU A 129 -8.85 -19.39 4.94
N THR A 130 -10.08 -19.81 4.64
CA THR A 130 -10.79 -20.85 5.38
C THR A 130 -10.97 -22.03 4.44
N VAL A 131 -10.40 -23.18 4.77
CA VAL A 131 -10.45 -24.40 3.94
C VAL A 131 -11.17 -25.49 4.69
N GLU A 132 -12.18 -26.12 4.09
CA GLU A 132 -12.85 -27.29 4.66
C GLU A 132 -12.54 -28.53 3.82
N VAL A 133 -12.04 -29.57 4.46
CA VAL A 133 -11.65 -30.83 3.81
C VAL A 133 -12.01 -32.03 4.68
N LEU A 134 -12.11 -33.21 4.06
CA LEU A 134 -12.20 -34.47 4.82
C LEU A 134 -10.90 -34.73 5.59
N ASP A 135 -10.99 -35.34 6.76
CA ASP A 135 -9.84 -35.62 7.64
C ASP A 135 -8.76 -36.45 6.93
N ALA A 136 -9.17 -37.32 6.01
CA ALA A 136 -8.27 -38.12 5.17
C ALA A 136 -7.29 -37.28 4.32
N TYR A 137 -7.64 -36.02 4.00
CA TYR A 137 -6.82 -35.11 3.19
C TYR A 137 -6.13 -34.02 4.00
N LEU A 138 -6.35 -33.96 5.32
CA LEU A 138 -5.84 -32.89 6.18
C LEU A 138 -4.32 -32.72 6.07
N GLY A 139 -3.58 -33.83 6.09
CA GLY A 139 -2.12 -33.80 6.02
C GLY A 139 -1.58 -33.21 4.70
N ASP A 140 -2.16 -33.62 3.58
CA ASP A 140 -1.75 -33.15 2.25
C ASP A 140 -2.04 -31.66 2.06
N VAL A 141 -3.21 -31.21 2.55
CA VAL A 141 -3.64 -29.81 2.46
C VAL A 141 -2.77 -28.90 3.34
N LEU A 142 -2.45 -29.33 4.56
CA LEU A 142 -1.51 -28.60 5.42
C LEU A 142 -0.11 -28.52 4.79
N GLY A 143 0.34 -29.58 4.13
CA GLY A 143 1.60 -29.60 3.39
C GLY A 143 1.64 -28.59 2.24
N ASP A 144 0.57 -28.56 1.42
CA ASP A 144 0.43 -27.60 0.32
C ASP A 144 0.38 -26.15 0.84
N LEU A 145 -0.43 -25.86 1.87
CA LEU A 145 -0.50 -24.53 2.49
C LEU A 145 0.87 -24.05 2.99
N ASN A 146 1.64 -24.93 3.64
CA ASN A 146 2.99 -24.60 4.10
C ASN A 146 3.93 -24.29 2.92
N SER A 147 3.82 -25.02 1.81
CA SER A 147 4.60 -24.74 0.59
C SER A 147 4.27 -23.38 -0.04
N ARG A 148 3.05 -22.88 0.19
CA ARG A 148 2.52 -21.58 -0.27
C ARG A 148 2.77 -20.43 0.70
N ARG A 149 3.68 -20.60 1.67
CA ARG A 149 3.98 -19.60 2.71
C ARG A 149 2.76 -19.24 3.57
N ALA A 150 1.76 -20.11 3.66
CA ALA A 150 0.62 -19.86 4.53
C ALA A 150 1.04 -20.00 5.99
N GLN A 151 0.57 -19.08 6.83
CA GLN A 151 0.62 -19.18 8.28
C GLN A 151 -0.70 -19.79 8.76
N VAL A 152 -0.67 -21.04 9.19
CA VAL A 152 -1.84 -21.70 9.78
C VAL A 152 -2.14 -21.09 11.14
N LEU A 153 -3.37 -20.60 11.32
CA LEU A 153 -3.88 -20.03 12.56
C LEU A 153 -4.46 -21.10 13.48
N GLY A 154 -5.08 -22.13 12.90
CA GLY A 154 -5.62 -23.26 13.64
C GLY A 154 -6.43 -24.21 12.77
N THR A 155 -6.90 -25.29 13.40
CA THR A 155 -7.80 -26.27 12.80
C THR A 155 -8.94 -26.58 13.76
N THR A 156 -10.16 -26.70 13.26
CA THR A 156 -11.35 -27.04 14.04
C THR A 156 -12.13 -28.15 13.35
N PRO A 157 -12.85 -29.02 14.10
CA PRO A 157 -13.78 -29.97 13.49
C PRO A 157 -14.87 -29.24 12.70
N GLY A 158 -15.19 -29.76 11.52
CA GLY A 158 -16.26 -29.22 10.68
C GLY A 158 -17.67 -29.54 11.18
N GLY A 159 -18.66 -28.95 10.51
CA GLY A 159 -20.07 -29.04 10.94
C GLY A 159 -20.77 -30.33 10.56
N ALA A 160 -20.25 -31.10 9.60
CA ALA A 160 -20.88 -32.33 9.10
C ALA A 160 -19.84 -33.38 8.67
N GLY A 161 -19.90 -34.59 9.25
CA GLY A 161 -19.02 -35.71 8.91
C GLY A 161 -17.63 -35.62 9.55
N GLU A 162 -16.69 -36.42 9.02
CA GLU A 162 -15.25 -36.40 9.38
C GLU A 162 -14.54 -35.32 8.53
N THR A 163 -14.94 -34.05 8.71
CA THR A 163 -14.29 -32.89 8.09
C THR A 163 -13.55 -32.04 9.11
N THR A 164 -12.50 -31.37 8.64
CA THR A 164 -11.72 -30.40 9.38
C THR A 164 -11.70 -29.08 8.61
N VAL A 165 -11.89 -27.98 9.34
CA VAL A 165 -11.74 -26.62 8.87
C VAL A 165 -10.35 -26.11 9.27
N ILE A 166 -9.63 -25.52 8.32
CA ILE A 166 -8.31 -24.93 8.50
C ILE A 166 -8.44 -23.43 8.28
N GLU A 167 -7.96 -22.64 9.24
CA GLU A 167 -7.83 -21.19 9.09
C GLU A 167 -6.36 -20.83 8.89
N ALA A 168 -6.06 -20.03 7.89
CA ALA A 168 -4.70 -19.61 7.57
C ALA A 168 -4.64 -18.20 6.98
N LEU A 169 -3.52 -17.51 7.20
CA LEU A 169 -3.16 -16.33 6.44
C LEU A 169 -2.22 -16.74 5.31
N VAL A 170 -2.52 -16.35 4.08
CA VAL A 170 -1.73 -16.74 2.91
C VAL A 170 -1.57 -15.57 1.96
N PRO A 171 -0.38 -15.37 1.36
CA PRO A 171 -0.22 -14.40 0.30
C PRO A 171 -1.18 -14.68 -0.86
N THR A 172 -1.97 -13.68 -1.27
CA THR A 172 -3.01 -13.85 -2.29
C THR A 172 -2.43 -14.31 -3.64
N SER A 173 -1.16 -13.97 -3.91
CA SER A 173 -0.43 -14.43 -5.10
C SER A 173 -0.31 -15.95 -5.18
N GLU A 174 -0.20 -16.63 -4.03
CA GLU A 174 0.05 -18.07 -3.92
C GLU A 174 -1.23 -18.90 -4.10
N ILE A 175 -2.41 -18.27 -3.97
CA ILE A 175 -3.71 -18.96 -4.05
C ILE A 175 -4.51 -18.65 -5.32
N THR A 176 -3.91 -18.01 -6.31
CA THR A 176 -4.59 -17.64 -7.58
C THR A 176 -5.21 -18.82 -8.32
N ARG A 177 -4.68 -20.03 -8.13
CA ARG A 177 -5.18 -21.29 -8.72
C ARG A 177 -5.70 -22.31 -7.70
N TYR A 178 -5.85 -21.89 -6.44
CA TYR A 178 -6.08 -22.81 -5.33
C TYR A 178 -7.36 -23.65 -5.48
N ALA A 179 -8.39 -23.12 -6.14
CA ALA A 179 -9.61 -23.89 -6.43
C ALA A 179 -9.38 -25.15 -7.26
N VAL A 180 -8.44 -25.12 -8.21
CA VAL A 180 -8.10 -26.27 -9.04
C VAL A 180 -7.20 -27.23 -8.27
N ASP A 181 -6.20 -26.69 -7.60
CA ASP A 181 -5.20 -27.46 -6.86
C ASP A 181 -5.84 -28.22 -5.68
N LEU A 182 -6.70 -27.53 -4.89
CA LEU A 182 -7.42 -28.13 -3.77
C LEU A 182 -8.32 -29.28 -4.23
N LYS A 183 -9.07 -29.09 -5.33
CA LYS A 183 -9.92 -30.16 -5.88
C LYS A 183 -9.11 -31.36 -6.33
N ALA A 184 -7.96 -31.15 -6.96
CA ALA A 184 -7.09 -32.24 -7.38
C ALA A 184 -6.55 -33.04 -6.18
N MET A 185 -6.15 -32.36 -5.09
CA MET A 185 -5.65 -33.00 -3.87
C MET A 185 -6.74 -33.75 -3.08
N THR A 186 -7.97 -33.24 -3.08
CA THR A 186 -9.05 -33.74 -2.21
C THR A 186 -10.06 -34.62 -2.94
N GLY A 187 -9.77 -35.06 -4.18
CA GLY A 187 -10.74 -35.80 -4.99
C GLY A 187 -12.02 -35.01 -5.27
N GLY A 188 -11.95 -33.68 -5.24
CA GLY A 188 -13.03 -32.75 -5.54
C GLY A 188 -13.94 -32.38 -4.35
N THR A 189 -13.66 -32.86 -3.13
CA THR A 189 -14.52 -32.61 -1.97
C THR A 189 -14.15 -31.37 -1.16
N GLY A 190 -12.91 -30.88 -1.28
CA GLY A 190 -12.44 -29.71 -0.55
C GLY A 190 -13.08 -28.41 -1.04
N THR A 191 -13.43 -27.55 -0.09
CA THR A 191 -13.95 -26.20 -0.35
C THR A 191 -13.07 -25.17 0.36
N PHE A 192 -13.12 -23.93 -0.11
CA PHE A 192 -12.46 -22.83 0.58
C PHE A 192 -13.17 -21.51 0.32
N ASP A 193 -12.96 -20.58 1.25
CA ASP A 193 -13.27 -19.16 1.09
C ASP A 193 -12.00 -18.34 1.35
N ALA A 194 -11.88 -17.19 0.68
CA ALA A 194 -10.74 -16.30 0.82
C ALA A 194 -11.19 -14.84 0.87
N VAL A 195 -10.88 -14.17 1.97
CA VAL A 195 -11.20 -12.75 2.18
C VAL A 195 -9.89 -11.96 2.32
N HIS A 196 -9.83 -10.74 1.79
CA HIS A 196 -8.67 -9.88 2.02
C HIS A 196 -8.50 -9.60 3.51
N HIS A 197 -7.32 -9.88 4.04
CA HIS A 197 -6.97 -9.64 5.44
C HIS A 197 -6.17 -8.34 5.61
N GLY A 198 -5.20 -8.10 4.73
CA GLY A 198 -4.37 -6.91 4.79
C GLY A 198 -3.13 -7.03 3.92
N TYR A 199 -2.10 -6.27 4.27
CA TYR A 199 -0.85 -6.21 3.53
C TYR A 199 0.35 -6.51 4.43
N GLN A 200 1.35 -7.17 3.89
CA GLN A 200 2.62 -7.46 4.55
C GLN A 200 3.80 -7.15 3.63
N PRO A 201 4.99 -6.85 4.16
CA PRO A 201 6.18 -6.67 3.34
C PRO A 201 6.46 -7.90 2.49
N LEU A 202 6.66 -7.69 1.19
CA LEU A 202 7.07 -8.76 0.29
C LEU A 202 8.52 -9.18 0.64
N PRO A 203 8.79 -10.49 0.80
CA PRO A 203 10.16 -10.97 1.00
C PRO A 203 11.11 -10.53 -0.12
N ALA A 204 12.31 -10.08 0.26
CA ALA A 204 13.29 -9.52 -0.68
C ALA A 204 13.63 -10.46 -1.85
N ASN A 205 13.68 -11.78 -1.60
CA ASN A 205 13.96 -12.80 -2.63
C ASN A 205 12.84 -12.95 -3.69
N LEU A 206 11.66 -12.39 -3.43
CA LEU A 206 10.53 -12.38 -4.37
C LEU A 206 10.40 -11.06 -5.13
N LEU A 207 11.04 -9.99 -4.64
CA LEU A 207 10.98 -8.67 -5.26
C LEU A 207 11.52 -8.70 -6.71
N ASP A 208 12.64 -9.39 -6.94
CA ASP A 208 13.28 -9.54 -8.26
C ASP A 208 12.39 -10.28 -9.29
N ARG A 209 11.35 -10.97 -8.83
CA ARG A 209 10.40 -11.70 -9.68
C ARG A 209 9.20 -10.86 -10.08
N LEU A 210 9.03 -9.67 -9.50
CA LEU A 210 7.98 -8.76 -9.91
C LEU A 210 8.35 -8.09 -11.24
N GLU A 211 7.44 -8.17 -12.20
CA GLU A 211 7.57 -7.38 -13.42
C GLU A 211 7.43 -5.89 -13.09
N PRO A 212 8.26 -5.01 -13.68
CA PRO A 212 8.11 -3.57 -13.54
C PRO A 212 6.70 -3.16 -13.97
N VAL A 213 6.00 -2.39 -13.14
CA VAL A 213 4.78 -1.73 -13.58
C VAL A 213 5.20 -0.52 -14.41
N GLU A 214 4.92 -0.54 -15.71
CA GLU A 214 5.08 0.65 -16.56
C GLU A 214 4.23 1.80 -15.98
N ALA A 215 4.86 2.96 -15.81
CA ALA A 215 4.28 4.18 -15.22
C ALA A 215 3.35 4.93 -16.18
#